data_AF-A0A6I0FLP4-F1
#
_entry.id   AF-A0A6I0FLP4-F1
#
_cell.length_a   1.000
_cell.length_b   1.000
_cell.length_c   1.000
_cell.angle_alpha   90.00
_cell.angle_beta   90.00
_cell.angle_gamma   90.00
#
_symmetry.space_group_name_H-M   'P 1'
#
loop_
_entity.id
_entity.type
_entity.pdbx_description
1 polymer ?
#
loop_
_entity_poly.entity_id
_entity_poly.type
_entity_poly.pdbx_seq_one_letter_code
_entity_poly.pdbx_strand_id
1 'polypeptide(L)'
;MLIYFSYRLLNKRKLFRVLKTYYGDSKIINRAIVMPSNYNPFKWDYIVRTTKEYIVGDINSFSCIPNQSGELTIVTNPIVEKSLKEELGRYFKSFTPFYHISFKEEKDRIIVKMTDLRYRVSNGFKHHALFYYSLNAQLISSVFHPFSMENNIEIKNNR
;
A
#
# COMPACT_ATOMS: atom_id res chain seq x y z
N MET A 1 26.89 -2.61 15.79
CA MET A 1 25.41 -2.55 15.63
C MET A 1 24.80 -1.20 15.98
N LEU A 2 25.11 -0.59 17.14
CA LEU A 2 24.52 0.69 17.56
C LEU A 2 24.75 1.83 16.55
N ILE A 3 25.97 1.96 16.01
CA ILE A 3 26.32 2.99 15.01
C ILE A 3 25.44 2.88 13.75
N TYR A 4 25.21 1.65 13.27
CA TYR A 4 24.35 1.40 12.11
C TYR A 4 22.90 1.81 12.38
N PHE A 5 22.35 1.44 13.54
CA PHE A 5 20.97 1.83 13.90
C PHE A 5 20.83 3.35 14.05
N SER A 6 21.81 4.01 14.67
CA SER A 6 21.84 5.47 14.80
C SER A 6 21.90 6.15 13.43
N TYR A 7 22.79 5.70 12.54
CA TYR A 7 22.85 6.17 11.16
C TYR A 7 21.50 5.99 10.45
N ARG A 8 20.89 4.81 10.57
CA ARG A 8 19.61 4.48 9.92
C ARG A 8 18.47 5.37 10.42
N LEU A 9 18.44 5.67 11.72
CA LEU A 9 17.45 6.57 12.32
C LEU A 9 17.62 8.03 11.84
N LEU A 10 18.86 8.53 11.83
CA LEU A 10 19.17 9.88 11.36
C LEU A 10 18.84 10.03 9.88
N ASN A 11 19.20 9.04 9.07
CA ASN A 11 18.94 9.00 7.65
C ASN A 11 17.43 8.96 7.35
N LYS A 12 16.66 8.13 8.06
CA LYS A 12 15.19 8.13 7.98
C LYS A 12 14.60 9.52 8.21
N ARG A 13 15.06 10.22 9.25
CA ARG A 13 14.59 11.58 9.58
C ARG A 13 14.96 12.60 8.50
N LYS A 14 16.18 12.52 7.96
CA LYS A 14 16.64 13.35 6.84
C LYS A 14 15.74 13.16 5.62
N LEU A 15 15.56 11.93 5.18
CA LEU A 15 14.78 11.60 3.97
C LEU A 15 13.30 11.95 4.12
N PHE A 16 12.73 11.78 5.32
CA PHE A 16 11.38 12.25 5.61
C PHE A 16 11.22 13.76 5.38
N ARG A 17 12.20 14.58 5.82
CA ARG A 17 12.17 16.03 5.57
C ARG A 17 12.27 16.35 4.09
N VAL A 18 13.17 15.67 3.37
CA VAL A 18 13.32 15.84 1.92
C VAL A 18 12.00 15.56 1.18
N LEU A 19 11.32 14.47 1.50
CA LEU A 19 10.02 14.14 0.90
C LEU A 19 8.95 15.18 1.24
N LYS A 20 8.93 15.68 2.47
CA LYS A 20 7.97 16.72 2.89
C LYS A 20 8.17 18.02 2.12
N THR A 21 9.42 18.43 1.87
CA THR A 21 9.72 19.60 1.04
C THR A 21 9.38 19.33 -0.43
N TYR A 22 9.84 18.21 -0.98
CA TYR A 22 9.67 17.87 -2.39
C TYR A 22 8.20 17.83 -2.83
N TYR A 23 7.32 17.23 -2.01
CA TYR A 23 5.89 17.16 -2.32
C TYR A 23 5.06 18.28 -1.69
N GLY A 24 5.59 19.00 -0.69
CA GLY A 24 4.84 19.93 0.14
C GLY A 24 4.40 21.20 -0.59
N ASP A 25 5.16 21.60 -1.62
CA ASP A 25 4.86 22.81 -2.40
C ASP A 25 3.70 22.59 -3.39
N SER A 26 3.44 21.34 -3.77
CA SER A 26 2.43 20.99 -4.80
C SER A 26 1.20 20.26 -4.26
N LYS A 27 1.31 19.57 -3.13
CA LYS A 27 0.25 18.71 -2.59
C LYS A 27 0.12 18.86 -1.07
N ILE A 28 -1.11 18.81 -0.56
CA ILE A 28 -1.36 18.77 0.89
C ILE A 28 -0.99 17.37 1.41
N ILE A 29 0.13 17.29 2.12
CA ILE A 29 0.64 16.04 2.70
C ILE A 29 -0.02 15.80 4.05
N ASN A 30 -0.80 14.72 4.15
CA ASN A 30 -1.41 14.27 5.40
C ASN A 30 -0.43 13.42 6.22
N ARG A 31 0.34 12.56 5.55
CA ARG A 31 1.30 11.67 6.20
C ARG A 31 2.40 11.27 5.22
N ALA A 32 3.62 11.14 5.70
CA ALA A 32 4.71 10.50 4.95
C ALA A 32 5.34 9.39 5.79
N ILE A 33 5.79 8.33 5.14
CA ILE A 33 6.41 7.16 5.76
C ILE A 33 7.64 6.81 4.93
N VAL A 34 8.73 6.45 5.61
CA VAL A 34 9.99 6.02 5.01
C VAL A 34 10.40 4.70 5.65
N MET A 35 10.67 3.69 4.82
CA MET A 35 10.93 2.31 5.20
C MET A 35 12.20 1.80 4.52
N PRO A 36 13.00 0.96 5.19
CA PRO A 36 14.17 0.38 4.53
C PRO A 36 13.73 -0.43 3.31
N SER A 37 14.44 -0.30 2.19
CA SER A 37 14.15 -1.10 1.01
C SER A 37 14.60 -2.55 1.20
N ASN A 38 13.90 -3.50 0.58
CA ASN A 38 14.14 -4.93 0.75
C ASN A 38 15.51 -5.40 0.23
N TYR A 39 15.99 -4.85 -0.89
CA TYR A 39 17.17 -5.38 -1.59
C TYR A 39 18.41 -4.47 -1.55
N ASN A 40 18.24 -3.19 -1.19
CA ASN A 40 19.34 -2.23 -1.21
C ASN A 40 19.42 -1.46 0.12
N PRO A 41 20.48 -1.64 0.92
CA PRO A 41 20.61 -1.00 2.23
C PRO A 41 20.75 0.51 2.14
N PHE A 42 21.08 1.09 0.98
CA PHE A 42 21.16 2.54 0.79
C PHE A 42 19.89 3.15 0.20
N LYS A 43 18.93 2.32 -0.22
CA LYS A 43 17.61 2.77 -0.65
C LYS A 43 16.59 2.67 0.48
N TRP A 44 15.60 3.54 0.39
CA TRP A 44 14.44 3.56 1.25
C TRP A 44 13.20 3.64 0.39
N ASP A 45 12.22 2.78 0.67
CA ASP A 45 10.90 2.92 0.10
C ASP A 45 10.13 3.99 0.88
N TYR A 46 9.28 4.74 0.20
CA TYR A 46 8.43 5.74 0.84
C TYR A 46 6.98 5.63 0.40
N ILE A 47 6.11 6.11 1.28
CA ILE A 47 4.67 6.30 1.03
C ILE A 47 4.32 7.70 1.50
N VAL A 48 3.82 8.53 0.59
CA VAL A 48 3.28 9.87 0.90
C VAL A 48 1.77 9.83 0.67
N ARG A 49 1.00 10.02 1.74
CA ARG A 49 -0.45 10.13 1.67
C ARG A 49 -0.84 11.61 1.55
N THR A 50 -1.55 11.93 0.49
CA THR A 50 -2.20 13.24 0.31
C THR A 50 -3.69 13.13 0.65
N THR A 51 -4.46 14.17 0.37
CA THR A 51 -5.93 14.13 0.46
C THR A 51 -6.57 13.24 -0.61
N LYS A 52 -5.94 13.09 -1.78
CA LYS A 52 -6.52 12.40 -2.94
C LYS A 52 -5.89 11.05 -3.26
N GLU A 53 -4.66 10.79 -2.83
CA GLU A 53 -3.91 9.61 -3.27
C GLU A 53 -2.79 9.22 -2.31
N TYR A 54 -2.22 8.05 -2.56
CA TYR A 54 -0.90 7.66 -2.07
C TYR A 54 0.13 7.75 -3.20
N ILE A 55 1.25 8.40 -2.93
CA ILE A 55 2.41 8.44 -3.80
C ILE A 55 3.43 7.47 -3.22
N VAL A 56 3.95 6.59 -4.07
CA VAL A 56 4.88 5.53 -3.66
C VAL A 56 6.15 5.58 -4.51
N GLY A 57 7.28 5.24 -3.92
CA GLY A 57 8.56 5.28 -4.60
C GLY A 57 9.73 4.85 -3.74
N ASP A 58 10.95 5.07 -4.24
CA ASP A 58 12.18 4.96 -3.46
C ASP A 58 12.98 6.25 -3.44
N ILE A 59 13.82 6.40 -2.43
CA ILE A 59 14.78 7.47 -2.30
C ILE A 59 16.12 6.90 -1.87
N ASN A 60 17.19 7.33 -2.53
CA ASN A 60 18.54 6.94 -2.17
C ASN A 60 19.05 7.82 -1.02
N SER A 61 19.76 7.21 -0.07
CA SER A 61 20.34 7.88 1.10
C SER A 61 21.35 8.98 0.77
N PHE A 62 22.09 8.82 -0.33
CA PHE A 62 23.15 9.72 -0.76
C PHE A 62 22.59 10.85 -1.61
N SER A 63 21.99 10.54 -2.76
CA SER A 63 21.46 11.56 -3.67
C SER A 63 20.26 12.31 -3.09
N CYS A 64 19.48 11.66 -2.22
CA CYS A 64 18.24 12.21 -1.67
C CYS A 64 17.24 12.65 -2.75
N ILE A 65 17.32 12.10 -3.96
CA ILE A 65 16.38 12.39 -5.05
C ILE A 65 15.25 11.36 -4.97
N PRO A 66 13.99 11.78 -4.72
CA PRO A 66 12.85 10.87 -4.75
C PRO A 66 12.64 10.33 -6.17
N ASN A 67 12.54 9.01 -6.28
CA ASN A 67 12.13 8.31 -7.49
C ASN A 67 10.69 7.84 -7.30
N GLN A 68 9.73 8.54 -7.92
CA GLN A 68 8.32 8.18 -7.86
C GLN A 68 8.02 7.02 -8.80
N SER A 69 7.39 5.97 -8.30
CA SER A 69 7.02 4.79 -9.09
C SER A 69 5.52 4.61 -9.28
N GLY A 70 4.69 5.36 -8.55
CA GLY A 70 3.24 5.24 -8.71
C GLY A 70 2.44 6.22 -7.88
N GLU A 71 1.22 6.48 -8.36
CA GLU A 71 0.18 7.24 -7.68
C GLU A 71 -1.07 6.34 -7.57
N LEU A 72 -1.62 6.24 -6.36
CA LEU A 72 -2.71 5.34 -6.02
C LEU A 72 -3.86 6.16 -5.45
N THR A 73 -4.86 6.46 -6.30
CA THR A 73 -6.01 7.27 -5.94
C THR A 73 -6.78 6.66 -4.76
N ILE A 74 -7.14 7.51 -3.80
CA ILE A 74 -8.03 7.15 -2.70
C ILE A 74 -9.46 7.17 -3.23
N VAL A 75 -10.16 6.06 -3.07
CA VAL A 75 -11.54 5.88 -3.51
C VAL A 75 -12.45 5.78 -2.28
N THR A 76 -13.62 6.42 -2.37
CA THR A 76 -14.69 6.29 -1.38
C THR A 76 -15.87 5.62 -2.06
N ASN A 77 -16.19 4.38 -1.66
CA ASN A 77 -17.31 3.62 -2.21
C ASN A 77 -17.90 2.72 -1.11
N PRO A 78 -19.24 2.59 -1.00
CA PRO A 78 -19.86 1.69 -0.02
C PRO A 78 -19.34 0.23 -0.06
N ILE A 79 -18.98 -0.29 -1.23
CA ILE A 79 -18.43 -1.65 -1.36
C ILE A 79 -17.04 -1.78 -0.73
N VAL A 80 -16.27 -0.70 -0.73
CA VAL A 80 -14.95 -0.65 -0.08
C VAL A 80 -15.12 -0.74 1.44
N GLU A 81 -16.06 0.03 2.00
CA GLU A 81 -16.38 -0.03 3.44
C GLU A 81 -16.95 -1.39 3.84
N LYS A 82 -17.75 -2.02 2.97
CA LYS A 82 -18.21 -3.40 3.16
C LYS A 82 -17.04 -4.38 3.19
N SER A 83 -16.12 -4.29 2.24
CA SER A 83 -14.93 -5.16 2.14
C SER A 83 -14.07 -5.10 3.41
N LEU A 84 -13.92 -3.91 4.01
CA LEU A 84 -13.17 -3.73 5.25
C LEU A 84 -13.80 -4.42 6.47
N LYS A 85 -15.09 -4.74 6.39
CA LYS A 85 -15.83 -5.47 7.43
C LYS A 85 -15.85 -6.97 7.20
N GLU A 86 -15.46 -7.45 6.02
CA GLU A 86 -15.35 -8.89 5.74
C GLU A 86 -14.19 -9.52 6.53
N GLU A 87 -14.24 -10.85 6.72
CA GLU A 87 -13.21 -11.57 7.50
C GLU A 87 -11.81 -11.30 6.97
N LEU A 88 -11.60 -11.49 5.67
CA LEU A 88 -10.32 -11.20 5.01
C LEU A 88 -9.95 -9.72 5.14
N GLY A 89 -10.92 -8.80 5.09
CA GLY A 89 -10.65 -7.37 5.24
C GLY A 89 -10.16 -7.01 6.63
N ARG A 90 -10.78 -7.58 7.68
CA ARG A 90 -10.34 -7.41 9.07
C ARG A 90 -8.95 -8.01 9.29
N TYR A 91 -8.69 -9.20 8.75
CA TYR A 91 -7.36 -9.80 8.77
C TYR A 91 -6.33 -8.91 8.06
N PHE A 92 -6.64 -8.41 6.87
CA PHE A 92 -5.68 -7.62 6.10
C PHE A 92 -5.31 -6.31 6.81
N LYS A 93 -6.29 -5.68 7.49
CA LYS A 93 -6.05 -4.50 8.34
C LYS A 93 -5.13 -4.78 9.53
N SER A 94 -5.17 -5.97 10.11
CA SER A 94 -4.24 -6.35 11.19
C SER A 94 -2.88 -6.79 10.64
N PHE A 95 -2.86 -7.36 9.44
CA PHE A 95 -1.64 -7.80 8.75
C PHE A 95 -0.72 -6.64 8.31
N THR A 96 -1.28 -5.52 7.85
CA THR A 96 -0.50 -4.35 7.43
C THR A 96 -1.03 -3.02 7.96
N PRO A 97 -0.17 -2.14 8.50
CA PRO A 97 -0.56 -0.79 8.90
C PRO A 97 -0.72 0.16 7.70
N PHE A 98 -0.22 -0.21 6.52
CA PHE A 98 -0.21 0.65 5.33
C PHE A 98 -0.76 -0.11 4.13
N TYR A 99 -2.01 0.20 3.78
CA TYR A 99 -2.66 -0.39 2.63
C TYR A 99 -3.36 0.64 1.77
N HIS A 100 -3.46 0.32 0.49
CA HIS A 100 -4.30 0.99 -0.48
C HIS A 100 -5.48 0.10 -0.86
N ILE A 101 -6.62 0.70 -1.21
CA ILE A 101 -7.77 -0.02 -1.74
C ILE A 101 -8.11 0.58 -3.10
N SER A 102 -8.24 -0.27 -4.10
CA SER A 102 -8.83 0.06 -5.40
C SER A 102 -10.12 -0.73 -5.59
N PHE A 103 -11.05 -0.19 -6.36
CA PHE A 103 -12.21 -0.93 -6.84
C PHE A 103 -12.30 -0.82 -8.37
N LYS A 104 -12.87 -1.84 -8.99
CA LYS A 104 -13.19 -1.86 -10.42
C LYS A 104 -14.50 -2.59 -10.61
N GLU A 105 -15.37 -2.03 -11.42
CA GLU A 105 -16.57 -2.70 -11.89
C GLU A 105 -16.30 -3.34 -13.25
N GLU A 106 -16.65 -4.62 -13.38
CA GLU A 106 -16.61 -5.38 -14.62
C GLU A 106 -18.06 -5.70 -15.04
N LYS A 107 -18.26 -6.25 -16.25
CA LYS A 107 -19.60 -6.46 -16.83
C LYS A 107 -20.54 -7.27 -15.92
N ASP A 108 -20.01 -8.18 -15.13
CA ASP A 108 -20.73 -9.19 -14.35
C ASP A 108 -20.43 -9.14 -12.84
N ARG A 109 -19.47 -8.33 -12.40
CA ARG A 109 -18.99 -8.33 -11.01
C ARG A 109 -18.29 -7.05 -10.60
N ILE A 110 -18.20 -6.84 -9.30
CA ILE A 110 -17.42 -5.77 -8.68
C ILE A 110 -16.21 -6.40 -8.00
N ILE A 111 -15.02 -5.86 -8.28
CA ILE A 111 -13.76 -6.31 -7.68
C ILE A 111 -13.23 -5.22 -6.76
N VAL A 112 -13.00 -5.56 -5.50
CA VAL A 112 -12.26 -4.73 -4.55
C VAL A 112 -10.91 -5.37 -4.28
N LYS A 113 -9.84 -4.57 -4.38
CA LYS A 113 -8.47 -5.00 -4.14
C LYS A 113 -7.84 -4.17 -3.03
N MET A 114 -7.48 -4.82 -1.94
CA MET A 114 -6.59 -4.25 -0.92
C MET A 114 -5.14 -4.64 -1.24
N THR A 115 -4.23 -3.70 -1.08
CA THR A 115 -2.81 -3.86 -1.42
C THR A 115 -1.94 -3.38 -0.27
N ASP A 116 -1.00 -4.22 0.19
CA ASP A 116 -0.01 -3.85 1.20
C ASP A 116 1.08 -2.99 0.56
N LEU A 117 1.25 -1.76 1.06
CA LEU A 117 2.17 -0.80 0.48
C LEU A 117 3.61 -0.96 0.99
N ARG A 118 3.88 -1.84 1.96
CA ARG A 118 5.21 -2.02 2.55
C ARG A 118 6.21 -2.67 1.60
N TYR A 119 5.77 -3.71 0.89
CA TYR A 119 6.67 -4.62 0.18
C TYR A 119 6.53 -4.45 -1.32
N ARG A 120 7.21 -3.43 -1.85
CA ARG A 120 7.24 -3.14 -3.28
C ARG A 120 8.14 -4.12 -4.04
N VAL A 121 7.71 -4.44 -5.26
CA VAL A 121 8.44 -5.20 -6.28
C VAL A 121 8.37 -4.43 -7.59
N SER A 122 9.18 -4.81 -8.59
CA SER A 122 9.34 -4.06 -9.84
C SER A 122 8.00 -3.66 -10.50
N ASN A 123 6.98 -4.53 -10.41
CA ASN A 123 5.68 -4.34 -11.04
C ASN A 123 4.51 -4.26 -10.03
N GLY A 124 4.75 -3.79 -8.81
CA GLY A 124 3.68 -3.57 -7.84
C GLY A 124 4.06 -3.96 -6.42
N PHE A 125 3.23 -4.77 -5.78
CA PHE A 125 3.35 -5.11 -4.35
C PHE A 125 3.19 -6.61 -4.14
N LYS A 126 3.72 -7.10 -3.02
CA LYS A 126 3.74 -8.54 -2.72
C LYS A 126 2.41 -9.10 -2.24
N HIS A 127 1.67 -8.35 -1.43
CA HIS A 127 0.49 -8.88 -0.74
C HIS A 127 -0.78 -8.15 -1.13
N HIS A 128 -1.79 -8.93 -1.50
CA HIS A 128 -3.09 -8.42 -1.88
C HIS A 128 -4.23 -9.23 -1.24
N ALA A 129 -5.35 -8.57 -0.99
CA ALA A 129 -6.62 -9.24 -0.73
C ALA A 129 -7.62 -8.81 -1.80
N LEU A 130 -8.24 -9.77 -2.45
CA LEU A 130 -9.27 -9.56 -3.47
C LEU A 130 -10.63 -9.99 -2.92
N PHE A 131 -11.63 -9.18 -3.23
CA PHE A 131 -13.03 -9.46 -2.93
C PHE A 131 -13.81 -9.37 -4.23
N TYR A 132 -14.53 -10.43 -4.53
CA TYR A 132 -15.37 -10.54 -5.72
C TYR A 132 -16.82 -10.46 -5.29
N TYR A 133 -17.52 -9.44 -5.76
CA TYR A 133 -18.93 -9.23 -5.47
C TYR A 133 -19.77 -9.38 -6.73
N SER A 134 -21.01 -9.84 -6.58
CA SER A 134 -22.02 -9.68 -7.64
C SER A 134 -22.38 -8.21 -7.82
N LEU A 135 -23.06 -7.87 -8.92
CA LEU A 135 -23.59 -6.52 -9.14
C LEU A 135 -24.57 -6.07 -8.04
N ASN A 136 -25.21 -7.02 -7.35
CA ASN A 136 -26.06 -6.78 -6.18
C ASN A 136 -25.25 -6.61 -4.87
N ALA A 137 -23.94 -6.36 -4.98
CA ALA A 137 -23.00 -6.21 -3.88
C ALA A 137 -22.92 -7.43 -2.93
N GLN A 138 -23.32 -8.63 -3.34
CA GLN A 138 -23.17 -9.84 -2.52
C GLN A 138 -21.77 -10.42 -2.70
N LEU A 139 -21.11 -10.79 -1.60
CA LEU A 139 -19.76 -11.34 -1.66
C LEU A 139 -19.83 -12.77 -2.23
N ILE A 140 -19.22 -12.98 -3.39
CA ILE A 140 -19.12 -14.28 -4.06
C ILE A 140 -17.93 -15.05 -3.48
N SER A 141 -16.76 -14.42 -3.43
CA SER A 141 -15.54 -15.01 -2.87
C SER A 141 -14.55 -13.94 -2.42
N SER A 142 -13.61 -14.34 -1.57
CA SER A 142 -12.49 -13.49 -1.16
C SER A 142 -11.20 -14.30 -1.10
N VAL A 143 -10.13 -13.75 -1.65
CA VAL A 143 -8.86 -14.46 -1.86
C VAL A 143 -7.71 -13.61 -1.36
N PHE A 144 -6.88 -14.18 -0.49
CA PHE A 144 -5.60 -13.60 -0.10
C PHE A 144 -4.50 -14.08 -1.04
N HIS A 145 -3.69 -13.14 -1.51
CA HIS A 145 -2.57 -13.38 -2.42
C HIS A 145 -1.26 -13.00 -1.71
N PRO A 146 -0.57 -13.96 -1.07
CA PRO A 146 0.70 -13.70 -0.41
C PRO A 146 1.87 -13.74 -1.38
N PHE A 147 2.79 -12.79 -1.30
CA PHE A 147 4.03 -12.68 -2.08
C PHE A 147 3.89 -12.47 -3.60
N SER A 148 2.87 -13.04 -4.24
CA SER A 148 2.53 -12.88 -5.65
C SER A 148 1.02 -13.02 -5.85
N MET A 149 0.52 -12.60 -7.02
CA MET A 149 -0.88 -12.80 -7.42
C MET A 149 -1.19 -14.26 -7.79
N GLU A 150 -0.17 -15.09 -8.02
CA GLU A 150 -0.32 -16.51 -8.36
C GLU A 150 -0.65 -17.37 -7.14
N ASN A 151 -0.11 -16.99 -5.97
CA ASN A 151 -0.45 -17.65 -4.72
C ASN A 151 -1.87 -17.26 -4.32
N ASN A 152 -2.71 -18.23 -3.98
CA ASN A 152 -4.11 -18.00 -3.64
C ASN A 152 -4.51 -18.76 -2.37
N ILE A 153 -5.10 -18.04 -1.43
CA ILE A 153 -5.72 -18.61 -0.24
C ILE A 153 -7.15 -18.10 -0.20
N GLU A 154 -8.09 -18.95 -0.63
CA GLU A 154 -9.51 -18.62 -0.61
C GLU A 154 -10.05 -18.73 0.82
N ILE A 155 -10.75 -17.68 1.25
CA ILE A 155 -11.39 -17.64 2.56
C ILE A 155 -12.83 -18.11 2.40
N LYS A 156 -13.13 -19.28 2.96
CA LYS A 156 -14.49 -19.81 3.00
C LYS A 156 -15.31 -19.00 4.01
N ASN A 157 -16.25 -18.21 3.52
CA ASN A 157 -17.24 -17.58 4.37
C ASN A 157 -18.24 -18.65 4.81
N ASN A 158 -18.08 -19.16 6.02
CA ASN A 158 -19.14 -19.89 6.71
C ASN A 158 -20.15 -18.85 7.23
N ARG A 159 -21.02 -18.35 6.35
CA ARG A 159 -22.18 -17.52 6.72
C ARG A 159 -23.45 -18.35 6.72
#